data_AF-A0A6M1T335-F1
#
_entry.id   AF-A0A6M1T335-F1
#
_cell.length_a   1.000
_cell.length_b   1.000
_cell.length_c   1.000
_cell.angle_alpha   90.00
_cell.angle_beta   90.00
_cell.angle_gamma   90.00
#
_symmetry.space_group_name_H-M   'P 1'
#
loop_
_entity.id
_entity.type
_entity.pdbx_description
1 polymer ?
#
loop_
_entity_poly.entity_id
_entity_poly.type
_entity_poly.pdbx_seq_one_letter_code
_entity_poly.pdbx_strand_id
1 'polypeptide(L)'
;MRNSFFNGFIVLVLLLVSCKTINSPTTKTSLYPYVEDNQVGFLDTNLTRQISAQFSFLNNRLWPYQFSEGLAAVNFLGTVGYIDSNGNIAIEPQFDYGKPFKNGIALVQEGGHFGFINRSGNYIIKPKFYNAYSFSEGLAAVQKRRNGNWGYITSDGDHPIPLQFNAAKSFSEGLALVQTSTHNEWGYINKEGETVIEPTYDQAKSFSEGLAPVQLNYKQWGYINRNGAVIIASKYLEAEPFSEGKAAVAMPQDKNNLDKKKYGFINKRGEFIIEPRFDKAFSFRDGVARIKVDNKFGFVDAQGNMIAEPIYDHAWNFQSGMAMVKLGNKYGYINKQGIFVLEPLS
;
A
#
# COMPACT_ATOMS: atom_id res chain seq x y z
N MET A 1 -15.93 75.56 48.24
CA MET A 1 -16.35 75.03 46.94
C MET A 1 -16.18 73.52 46.95
N ARG A 2 -17.29 72.81 46.72
CA ARG A 2 -17.52 71.42 46.27
C ARG A 2 -16.39 70.35 46.29
N ASN A 3 -16.72 69.24 46.97
CA ASN A 3 -16.72 67.83 46.54
C ASN A 3 -15.80 67.38 45.37
N SER A 4 -15.08 66.27 45.58
CA SER A 4 -15.50 64.96 45.03
C SER A 4 -14.65 63.78 45.53
N PHE A 5 -15.34 62.70 45.83
CA PHE A 5 -14.84 61.35 46.06
C PHE A 5 -14.41 60.71 44.73
N PHE A 6 -13.37 59.87 44.73
CA PHE A 6 -13.15 58.88 43.67
C PHE A 6 -13.01 57.49 44.27
N ASN A 7 -14.05 56.68 44.08
CA ASN A 7 -14.08 55.24 44.32
C ASN A 7 -13.29 54.54 43.20
N GLY A 8 -12.26 53.78 43.55
CA GLY A 8 -11.62 52.80 42.67
C GLY A 8 -12.23 51.42 42.88
N PHE A 9 -13.18 51.04 42.03
CA PHE A 9 -13.67 49.67 41.92
C PHE A 9 -12.60 48.81 41.22
N ILE A 10 -12.04 47.81 41.92
CA ILE A 10 -11.29 46.73 41.29
C ILE A 10 -12.31 45.69 40.81
N VAL A 11 -12.49 45.61 39.50
CA VAL A 11 -13.31 44.59 38.84
C VAL A 11 -12.53 43.28 38.83
N LEU A 12 -12.98 42.31 39.61
CA LEU A 12 -12.49 40.94 39.61
C LEU A 12 -13.09 40.22 38.37
N VAL A 13 -12.32 40.14 37.29
CA VAL A 13 -12.70 39.36 36.10
C VAL A 13 -12.49 37.88 36.40
N LEU A 14 -13.57 37.17 36.74
CA LEU A 14 -13.61 35.71 36.78
C LEU A 14 -13.52 35.16 35.35
N LEU A 15 -12.33 34.71 34.95
CA LEU A 15 -12.13 33.89 33.77
C LEU A 15 -12.68 32.48 34.04
N LEU A 16 -13.94 32.26 33.66
CA LEU A 16 -14.51 30.92 33.51
C LEU A 16 -13.82 30.23 32.33
N VAL A 17 -12.76 29.47 32.63
CA VAL A 17 -12.18 28.53 31.66
C VAL A 17 -13.19 27.39 31.50
N SER A 18 -14.02 27.50 30.46
CA SER A 18 -14.84 26.39 29.99
C SER A 18 -13.91 25.26 29.57
N CYS A 19 -13.87 24.21 30.39
CA CYS A 19 -13.16 22.97 30.09
C CYS A 19 -13.87 22.30 28.91
N LYS A 20 -13.51 22.68 27.68
CA LYS A 20 -13.80 21.87 26.51
C LYS A 20 -13.03 20.58 26.69
N THR A 21 -13.75 19.50 27.00
CA THR A 21 -13.29 18.13 26.83
C THR A 21 -12.74 18.01 25.41
N ILE A 22 -11.42 18.01 25.30
CA ILE A 22 -10.74 17.61 24.08
C ILE A 22 -11.01 16.12 23.97
N ASN A 23 -12.04 15.75 23.22
CA ASN A 23 -12.17 14.40 22.71
C ASN A 23 -10.93 14.16 21.86
N SER A 24 -9.96 13.46 22.45
CA SER A 24 -8.87 12.87 21.69
C SER A 24 -9.52 12.03 20.58
N PRO A 25 -9.06 12.11 19.31
CA PRO A 25 -9.57 11.23 18.29
C PRO A 25 -9.35 9.82 18.80
N THR A 26 -10.44 9.07 18.98
CA THR A 26 -10.39 7.66 19.30
C THR A 26 -9.36 7.01 18.40
N THR A 27 -8.37 6.36 19.01
CA THR A 27 -7.33 5.58 18.33
C THR A 27 -7.99 4.82 17.19
N LYS A 28 -7.58 5.09 15.93
CA LYS A 28 -8.07 4.39 14.75
C LYS A 28 -8.02 2.89 15.03
N THR A 29 -9.17 2.28 15.32
CA THR A 29 -9.21 0.85 15.60
C THR A 29 -8.98 0.13 14.27
N SER A 30 -7.75 -0.31 14.04
CA SER A 30 -7.47 -1.24 12.95
C SER A 30 -8.09 -2.56 13.32
N LEU A 31 -9.19 -2.91 12.66
CA LEU A 31 -9.74 -4.26 12.76
C LEU A 31 -9.01 -5.20 11.81
N TYR A 32 -8.96 -6.48 12.19
CA TYR A 32 -8.29 -7.55 11.45
C TYR A 32 -9.34 -8.48 10.84
N PRO A 33 -9.28 -8.78 9.54
CA PRO A 33 -10.24 -9.68 8.92
C PRO A 33 -10.06 -11.12 9.44
N TYR A 34 -11.14 -11.83 9.72
CA TYR A 34 -11.12 -13.27 9.95
C TYR A 34 -12.12 -13.95 9.03
N VAL A 35 -11.99 -15.26 8.85
CA VAL A 35 -12.89 -16.02 7.99
C VAL A 35 -13.50 -17.19 8.72
N GLU A 36 -14.82 -17.32 8.53
CA GLU A 36 -15.69 -18.34 9.09
C GLU A 36 -16.76 -18.61 8.03
N ASP A 37 -17.03 -19.89 7.73
CA ASP A 37 -18.00 -20.31 6.72
C ASP A 37 -17.85 -19.63 5.34
N ASN A 38 -16.60 -19.42 4.91
CA ASN A 38 -16.25 -18.76 3.65
C ASN A 38 -16.78 -17.31 3.53
N GLN A 39 -17.06 -16.68 4.68
CA GLN A 39 -17.42 -15.28 4.81
C GLN A 39 -16.37 -14.56 5.67
N VAL A 40 -16.26 -13.26 5.49
CA VAL A 40 -15.29 -12.42 6.20
C VAL A 40 -16.01 -11.66 7.30
N GLY A 41 -15.42 -11.68 8.49
CA GLY A 41 -15.76 -10.84 9.64
C GLY A 41 -14.53 -10.06 10.09
N PHE A 42 -14.63 -9.35 11.21
CA PHE A 42 -13.53 -8.55 11.73
C PHE A 42 -13.34 -8.72 13.24
N LEU A 43 -12.07 -8.81 13.62
CA LEU A 43 -11.59 -8.86 14.99
C LEU A 43 -11.06 -7.48 15.42
N ASP A 44 -11.22 -7.13 16.68
CA ASP A 44 -10.54 -6.00 17.28
C ASP A 44 -9.04 -6.27 17.51
N THR A 45 -8.34 -5.31 18.13
CA THR A 45 -6.91 -5.45 18.44
C THR A 45 -6.59 -6.50 19.50
N ASN A 46 -7.58 -6.95 20.26
CA ASN A 46 -7.48 -8.04 21.22
C ASN A 46 -7.91 -9.38 20.62
N LEU A 47 -8.09 -9.46 19.29
CA LEU A 47 -8.55 -10.63 18.56
C LEU A 47 -9.95 -11.11 18.98
N THR A 48 -10.77 -10.20 19.51
CA THR A 48 -12.17 -10.45 19.83
C THR A 48 -13.05 -10.14 18.63
N ARG A 49 -14.03 -10.98 18.34
CA ARG A 49 -14.98 -10.77 17.23
C ARG A 49 -15.77 -9.48 17.45
N GLN A 50 -15.49 -8.47 16.62
CA GLN A 50 -16.18 -7.18 16.63
C GLN A 50 -17.33 -7.15 15.61
N ILE A 51 -17.08 -7.71 14.42
CA ILE A 51 -18.06 -7.80 13.34
C ILE A 51 -18.13 -9.26 12.91
N SER A 52 -19.31 -9.87 12.99
CA SER A 52 -19.51 -11.27 12.58
C SER A 52 -19.19 -11.47 11.11
N ALA A 53 -18.78 -12.70 10.76
CA ALA A 53 -18.56 -13.08 9.38
C ALA A 53 -19.88 -12.99 8.59
N GLN A 54 -19.92 -12.07 7.64
CA GLN A 54 -21.12 -11.81 6.81
C GLN A 54 -20.78 -11.26 5.42
N PHE A 55 -19.52 -10.87 5.18
CA PHE A 55 -19.10 -10.28 3.91
C PHE A 55 -18.53 -11.34 2.98
N SER A 56 -18.91 -11.31 1.70
CA SER A 56 -18.35 -12.23 0.69
C SER A 56 -16.95 -11.79 0.28
N PHE A 57 -16.07 -12.69 -0.13
CA PHE A 57 -14.74 -12.29 -0.64
C PHE A 57 -14.82 -11.30 -1.82
N LEU A 58 -13.96 -10.27 -1.83
CA LEU A 58 -13.72 -9.41 -2.99
C LEU A 58 -12.95 -10.18 -4.07
N ASN A 59 -13.66 -10.96 -4.89
CA ASN A 59 -13.13 -11.75 -6.00
C ASN A 59 -12.11 -12.84 -5.58
N ASN A 60 -11.98 -13.89 -6.39
CA ASN A 60 -11.14 -15.07 -6.11
C ASN A 60 -9.61 -14.81 -6.05
N ARG A 61 -9.14 -13.55 -6.02
CA ARG A 61 -7.71 -13.22 -6.19
C ARG A 61 -7.10 -12.25 -5.19
N LEU A 62 -7.88 -11.55 -4.37
CA LEU A 62 -7.33 -10.60 -3.41
C LEU A 62 -8.07 -10.73 -2.09
N TRP A 63 -7.41 -11.43 -1.17
CA TRP A 63 -7.87 -11.52 0.20
C TRP A 63 -7.93 -10.13 0.86
N PRO A 64 -9.06 -9.79 1.51
CA PRO A 64 -9.57 -8.45 1.38
C PRO A 64 -9.78 -7.76 2.73
N TYR A 65 -10.01 -6.45 2.66
CA TYR A 65 -10.43 -5.60 3.77
C TYR A 65 -9.34 -5.20 4.74
N GLN A 66 -8.69 -4.09 4.40
CA GLN A 66 -7.91 -3.32 5.35
C GLN A 66 -8.72 -2.08 5.71
N PHE A 67 -8.95 -1.89 7.01
CA PHE A 67 -9.40 -0.60 7.50
C PHE A 67 -8.34 0.45 7.19
N SER A 68 -8.73 1.45 6.41
CA SER A 68 -7.92 2.63 6.16
C SER A 68 -8.78 3.85 6.44
N GLU A 69 -8.23 4.77 7.25
CA GLU A 69 -8.96 5.99 7.64
C GLU A 69 -10.33 5.71 8.29
N GLY A 70 -10.43 4.60 9.03
CA GLY A 70 -11.64 4.20 9.76
C GLY A 70 -12.72 3.57 8.88
N LEU A 71 -12.45 3.32 7.59
CA LEU A 71 -13.38 2.67 6.67
C LEU A 71 -12.73 1.45 6.01
N ALA A 72 -13.54 0.43 5.71
CA ALA A 72 -13.15 -0.72 4.90
C ALA A 72 -14.13 -0.93 3.75
N ALA A 73 -13.62 -1.04 2.53
CA ALA A 73 -14.42 -1.39 1.36
C ALA A 73 -14.83 -2.86 1.47
N VAL A 74 -16.12 -3.20 1.57
CA VAL A 74 -16.62 -4.57 1.72
C VAL A 74 -17.56 -4.97 0.59
N ASN A 75 -17.62 -6.27 0.25
CA ASN A 75 -18.51 -6.77 -0.80
C ASN A 75 -19.82 -7.27 -0.17
N PHE A 76 -20.92 -6.64 -0.60
CA PHE A 76 -22.28 -7.01 -0.28
C PHE A 76 -22.95 -7.61 -1.52
N LEU A 77 -23.01 -8.94 -1.59
CA LEU A 77 -23.76 -9.67 -2.62
C LEU A 77 -23.44 -9.25 -4.08
N GLY A 78 -22.19 -8.88 -4.35
CA GLY A 78 -21.70 -8.54 -5.70
C GLY A 78 -21.38 -7.07 -5.90
N THR A 79 -21.81 -6.17 -5.02
CA THR A 79 -21.43 -4.75 -5.06
C THR A 79 -20.59 -4.35 -3.86
N VAL A 80 -19.77 -3.31 -4.03
CA VAL A 80 -18.89 -2.78 -3.01
C VAL A 80 -19.54 -1.58 -2.33
N GLY A 81 -19.58 -1.64 -1.01
CA GLY A 81 -19.88 -0.52 -0.11
C GLY A 81 -18.72 -0.32 0.87
N TYR A 82 -18.89 0.58 1.85
CA TYR A 82 -17.88 0.79 2.90
C TYR A 82 -18.53 0.72 4.27
N ILE A 83 -17.85 0.06 5.20
CA ILE A 83 -18.24 -0.02 6.61
C ILE A 83 -17.30 0.76 7.51
N ASP A 84 -17.83 1.25 8.63
CA ASP A 84 -17.05 1.80 9.73
C ASP A 84 -16.48 0.68 10.64
N SER A 85 -15.70 1.07 11.65
CA SER A 85 -15.08 0.14 12.61
C SER A 85 -16.08 -0.53 13.58
N ASN A 86 -17.36 -0.19 13.52
CA ASN A 86 -18.42 -0.88 14.24
C ASN A 86 -19.19 -1.84 13.33
N GLY A 87 -18.86 -1.88 12.03
CA GLY A 87 -19.55 -2.69 11.02
C GLY A 87 -20.79 -2.03 10.44
N ASN A 88 -21.05 -0.76 10.77
CA ASN A 88 -22.15 -0.02 10.18
C ASN A 88 -21.80 0.35 8.75
N ILE A 89 -22.80 0.29 7.86
CA ILE A 89 -22.66 0.79 6.49
C ILE A 89 -22.46 2.31 6.53
N ALA A 90 -21.28 2.76 6.15
CA ALA A 90 -20.92 4.18 6.04
C ALA A 90 -21.15 4.72 4.63
N ILE A 91 -21.01 3.86 3.60
CA ILE A 91 -21.32 4.16 2.21
C ILE A 91 -22.05 2.96 1.63
N GLU A 92 -23.28 3.19 1.16
CA GLU A 92 -24.15 2.15 0.64
C GLU A 92 -23.50 1.38 -0.51
N PRO A 93 -23.73 0.06 -0.62
CA PRO A 93 -23.16 -0.77 -1.68
C PRO A 93 -23.70 -0.36 -3.05
N GLN A 94 -22.82 0.18 -3.89
CA GLN A 94 -23.21 0.70 -5.21
C GLN A 94 -22.10 0.59 -6.26
N PHE A 95 -20.88 0.22 -5.86
CA PHE A 95 -19.72 0.19 -6.76
C PHE A 95 -19.45 -1.23 -7.26
N ASP A 96 -18.95 -1.36 -8.49
CA ASP A 96 -18.41 -2.63 -9.00
C ASP A 96 -17.10 -3.00 -8.30
N TYR A 97 -16.34 -1.98 -7.87
CA TYR A 97 -15.05 -2.13 -7.20
C TYR A 97 -14.71 -0.89 -6.37
N GLY A 98 -13.96 -1.06 -5.28
CA GLY A 98 -13.48 0.03 -4.44
C GLY A 98 -12.15 -0.28 -3.79
N LYS A 99 -11.26 0.72 -3.71
CA LYS A 99 -9.98 0.64 -2.97
C LYS A 99 -10.10 1.31 -1.60
N PRO A 100 -9.24 0.93 -0.63
CA PRO A 100 -9.17 1.63 0.65
C PRO A 100 -8.93 3.13 0.48
N PHE A 101 -9.50 3.93 1.38
CA PHE A 101 -9.26 5.37 1.44
C PHE A 101 -7.80 5.69 1.73
N LYS A 102 -7.25 6.70 1.05
CA LYS A 102 -5.94 7.28 1.35
C LYS A 102 -6.00 8.78 1.13
N ASN A 103 -5.61 9.55 2.14
CA ASN A 103 -5.73 11.00 2.20
C ASN A 103 -7.16 11.48 1.91
N GLY A 104 -8.18 10.80 2.46
CA GLY A 104 -9.59 11.15 2.31
C GLY A 104 -10.23 10.78 0.98
N ILE A 105 -9.50 10.15 0.05
CA ILE A 105 -9.98 9.80 -1.29
C ILE A 105 -9.88 8.29 -1.53
N ALA A 106 -10.92 7.69 -2.11
CA ALA A 106 -10.91 6.32 -2.60
C ALA A 106 -11.15 6.27 -4.11
N LEU A 107 -10.47 5.34 -4.77
CA LEU A 107 -10.75 4.97 -6.16
C LEU A 107 -11.91 3.98 -6.16
N VAL A 108 -12.94 4.25 -6.95
CA VAL A 108 -14.10 3.37 -7.14
C VAL A 108 -14.38 3.13 -8.62
N GLN A 109 -15.03 2.01 -8.92
CA GLN A 109 -15.54 1.69 -10.24
C GLN A 109 -17.06 1.56 -10.18
N GLU A 110 -17.76 2.20 -11.11
CA GLU A 110 -19.21 2.10 -11.29
C GLU A 110 -19.51 2.14 -12.79
N GLY A 111 -20.38 1.24 -13.25
CA GLY A 111 -20.72 1.14 -14.66
C GLY A 111 -19.50 0.86 -15.54
N GLY A 112 -18.53 0.09 -15.01
CA GLY A 112 -17.28 -0.23 -15.68
C GLY A 112 -16.26 0.90 -15.79
N HIS A 113 -16.56 2.10 -15.28
CA HIS A 113 -15.66 3.26 -15.34
C HIS A 113 -15.15 3.64 -13.96
N PHE A 114 -13.93 4.16 -13.89
CA PHE A 114 -13.30 4.60 -12.66
C PHE A 114 -13.60 6.07 -12.35
N GLY A 115 -13.86 6.32 -11.07
CA GLY A 115 -14.07 7.63 -10.45
C GLY A 115 -13.46 7.67 -9.05
N PHE A 116 -13.65 8.79 -8.36
CA PHE A 116 -13.07 9.04 -7.04
C PHE A 116 -14.12 9.61 -6.09
N ILE A 117 -14.18 9.06 -4.89
CA ILE A 117 -15.11 9.49 -3.84
C ILE A 117 -14.36 9.98 -2.61
N ASN A 118 -15.01 10.87 -1.85
CA ASN A 118 -14.57 11.23 -0.51
C ASN A 118 -15.11 10.23 0.54
N ARG A 119 -14.71 10.41 1.81
CA ARG A 119 -15.11 9.53 2.93
C ARG A 119 -16.61 9.53 3.25
N SER A 120 -17.38 10.48 2.71
CA SER A 120 -18.84 10.51 2.82
C SER A 120 -19.53 9.81 1.64
N GLY A 121 -18.79 9.23 0.70
CA GLY A 121 -19.32 8.59 -0.49
C GLY A 121 -19.62 9.55 -1.64
N ASN A 122 -19.43 10.86 -1.46
CA ASN A 122 -19.67 11.84 -2.51
C ASN A 122 -18.56 11.79 -3.56
N TYR A 123 -18.95 11.80 -4.84
CA TYR A 123 -18.00 11.89 -5.95
C TYR A 123 -17.21 13.19 -5.90
N ILE A 124 -15.89 13.07 -5.78
CA ILE A 124 -14.94 14.14 -6.10
C ILE A 124 -14.82 14.22 -7.63
N ILE A 125 -14.71 13.06 -8.27
CA ILE A 125 -14.70 12.92 -9.73
C ILE A 125 -15.62 11.77 -10.10
N LYS A 126 -16.69 12.07 -10.83
CA LYS A 126 -17.63 11.05 -11.30
C LYS A 126 -16.92 10.00 -12.19
N PRO A 127 -17.40 8.75 -12.19
CA PRO A 127 -16.86 7.67 -13.03
C PRO A 127 -16.83 8.08 -14.50
N LYS A 128 -15.62 8.14 -15.07
CA LYS A 128 -15.43 8.54 -16.48
C LYS A 128 -14.15 8.00 -17.10
N PHE A 129 -13.27 7.40 -16.32
CA PHE A 129 -12.00 6.87 -16.81
C PHE A 129 -12.13 5.38 -17.12
N TYR A 130 -11.53 4.95 -18.23
CA TYR A 130 -11.43 3.53 -18.54
C TYR A 130 -10.52 2.80 -17.54
N ASN A 131 -9.44 3.46 -17.11
CA ASN A 131 -8.53 2.94 -16.10
C ASN A 131 -7.96 4.07 -15.24
N ALA A 132 -7.62 3.77 -13.99
CA ALA A 132 -7.04 4.73 -13.06
C ALA A 132 -6.25 4.03 -11.93
N TYR A 133 -5.22 4.71 -11.42
CA TYR A 133 -4.61 4.37 -10.14
C TYR A 133 -5.13 5.29 -9.03
N SER A 134 -4.99 4.84 -7.78
CA SER A 134 -5.27 5.68 -6.61
C SER A 134 -4.38 6.92 -6.60
N PHE A 135 -4.88 8.01 -6.01
CA PHE A 135 -4.06 9.19 -5.74
C PHE A 135 -2.82 8.82 -4.91
N SER A 136 -1.67 9.32 -5.36
CA SER A 136 -0.40 9.25 -4.64
C SER A 136 0.27 10.60 -4.78
N GLU A 137 0.66 11.19 -3.66
CA GLU A 137 1.34 12.50 -3.61
C GLU A 137 0.62 13.65 -4.35
N GLY A 138 -0.71 13.60 -4.38
CA GLY A 138 -1.57 14.62 -4.99
C GLY A 138 -2.00 14.33 -6.43
N LEU A 139 -1.46 13.29 -7.06
CA LEU A 139 -1.72 12.96 -8.47
C LEU A 139 -2.23 11.52 -8.64
N ALA A 140 -3.13 11.32 -9.60
CA ALA A 140 -3.59 9.99 -10.01
C ALA A 140 -3.37 9.79 -11.51
N ALA A 141 -2.75 8.68 -11.90
CA ALA A 141 -2.62 8.33 -13.31
C ALA A 141 -3.96 7.79 -13.83
N VAL A 142 -4.40 8.27 -14.99
CA VAL A 142 -5.69 7.94 -15.59
C VAL A 142 -5.58 7.68 -17.09
N GLN A 143 -6.47 6.84 -17.60
CA GLN A 143 -6.62 6.52 -19.01
C GLN A 143 -8.10 6.71 -19.40
N LYS A 144 -8.40 7.57 -20.37
CA LYS A 144 -9.79 7.89 -20.75
C LYS A 144 -10.47 6.82 -21.60
N ARG A 145 -9.72 6.03 -22.36
CA ARG A 145 -10.25 5.03 -23.31
C ARG A 145 -9.37 3.79 -23.29
N ARG A 146 -9.93 2.65 -23.67
CA ARG A 146 -9.17 1.40 -23.85
C ARG A 146 -8.01 1.61 -24.81
N ASN A 147 -6.81 1.19 -24.41
CA ASN A 147 -5.56 1.36 -25.16
C ASN A 147 -5.20 2.84 -25.48
N GLY A 148 -5.82 3.81 -24.80
CA GLY A 148 -5.46 5.22 -24.95
C GLY A 148 -4.22 5.60 -24.14
N ASN A 149 -3.72 6.80 -24.33
CA ASN A 149 -2.59 7.29 -23.54
C ASN A 149 -3.00 7.57 -22.09
N TRP A 150 -2.03 7.40 -21.20
CA TRP A 150 -2.08 7.78 -19.80
C TRP A 150 -1.63 9.23 -19.62
N GLY A 151 -2.18 9.86 -18.61
CA GLY A 151 -1.71 11.14 -18.06
C GLY A 151 -2.09 11.20 -16.59
N TYR A 152 -1.96 12.36 -15.98
CA TYR A 152 -2.20 12.52 -14.54
C TYR A 152 -3.20 13.62 -14.27
N ILE A 153 -3.99 13.44 -13.21
CA ILE A 153 -4.95 14.42 -12.73
C ILE A 153 -4.70 14.73 -11.27
N THR A 154 -5.05 15.96 -10.90
CA THR A 154 -5.22 16.39 -9.50
C THR A 154 -6.68 16.14 -9.07
N SER A 155 -6.94 16.19 -7.76
CA SER A 155 -8.30 16.00 -7.22
C SER A 155 -9.25 17.16 -7.53
N ASP A 156 -8.71 18.37 -7.72
CA ASP A 156 -9.46 19.57 -8.13
C ASP A 156 -9.65 19.67 -9.66
N GLY A 157 -8.80 18.99 -10.44
CA GLY A 157 -8.82 19.02 -11.91
C GLY A 157 -8.04 20.18 -12.55
N ASP A 158 -7.41 21.04 -11.76
CA ASP A 158 -6.86 22.31 -12.24
C ASP A 158 -5.48 22.18 -12.93
N HIS A 159 -4.76 21.07 -12.75
CA HIS A 159 -3.38 20.92 -13.25
C HIS A 159 -3.08 19.50 -13.76
N PRO A 160 -3.70 19.03 -14.86
CA PRO A 160 -3.43 17.70 -15.38
C PRO A 160 -2.10 17.65 -16.16
N ILE A 161 -1.32 16.58 -15.96
CA ILE A 161 -0.31 16.19 -16.94
C ILE A 161 -1.05 15.54 -18.12
N PRO A 162 -0.88 16.03 -19.37
CA PRO A 162 -1.63 15.56 -20.53
C PRO A 162 -1.58 14.05 -20.75
N LEU A 163 -2.61 13.51 -21.42
CA LEU A 163 -2.68 12.11 -21.82
C LEU A 163 -1.71 11.82 -22.98
N GLN A 164 -0.44 11.62 -22.68
CA GLN A 164 0.64 11.49 -23.67
C GLN A 164 1.51 10.25 -23.50
N PHE A 165 1.38 9.51 -22.39
CA PHE A 165 2.24 8.36 -22.10
C PHE A 165 1.59 7.05 -22.55
N ASN A 166 2.37 6.16 -23.15
CA ASN A 166 1.91 4.81 -23.49
C ASN A 166 1.58 4.00 -22.22
N ALA A 167 2.35 4.21 -21.15
CA ALA A 167 2.09 3.66 -19.83
C ALA A 167 2.53 4.65 -18.74
N ALA A 168 1.91 4.54 -17.57
CA ALA A 168 2.20 5.36 -16.40
C ALA A 168 2.09 4.51 -15.12
N LYS A 169 2.77 4.93 -14.05
CA LYS A 169 2.62 4.40 -12.69
C LYS A 169 2.35 5.53 -11.69
N SER A 170 1.92 5.20 -10.47
CA SER A 170 1.73 6.16 -9.39
C SER A 170 3.04 6.88 -9.01
N PHE A 171 2.92 8.15 -8.61
CA PHE A 171 4.02 8.90 -8.03
C PHE A 171 4.49 8.28 -6.70
N SER A 172 5.81 8.27 -6.52
CA SER A 172 6.50 7.87 -5.30
C SER A 172 7.81 8.66 -5.17
N GLU A 173 8.02 9.31 -4.04
CA GLU A 173 9.16 10.16 -3.74
C GLU A 173 9.37 11.32 -4.71
N GLY A 174 8.28 11.88 -5.22
CA GLY A 174 8.26 13.00 -6.17
C GLY A 174 8.40 12.59 -7.64
N LEU A 175 8.59 11.30 -7.95
CA LEU A 175 8.78 10.83 -9.32
C LEU A 175 7.76 9.74 -9.70
N ALA A 176 7.40 9.68 -10.98
CA ALA A 176 6.57 8.61 -11.53
C ALA A 176 7.21 7.97 -12.75
N LEU A 177 7.03 6.65 -12.89
CA LEU A 177 7.47 5.92 -14.07
C LEU A 177 6.50 6.13 -15.22
N VAL A 178 7.03 6.42 -16.40
CA VAL A 178 6.28 6.56 -17.64
C VAL A 178 7.00 5.91 -18.82
N GLN A 179 6.23 5.51 -19.83
CA GLN A 179 6.72 5.14 -21.17
C GLN A 179 6.19 6.15 -22.18
N THR A 180 7.03 6.62 -23.10
CA THR A 180 6.65 7.61 -24.11
C THR A 180 6.26 6.93 -25.43
N SER A 181 5.75 7.69 -26.39
CA SER A 181 5.38 7.17 -27.72
C SER A 181 6.58 6.88 -28.62
N THR A 182 7.74 7.49 -28.34
CA THR A 182 8.95 7.34 -29.14
C THR A 182 9.73 6.08 -28.79
N HIS A 183 9.63 5.62 -27.53
CA HIS A 183 10.34 4.45 -27.02
C HIS A 183 9.44 3.67 -26.05
N ASN A 184 9.48 2.33 -26.12
CA ASN A 184 8.82 1.46 -25.13
C ASN A 184 9.65 1.28 -23.84
N GLU A 185 10.61 2.16 -23.62
CA GLU A 185 11.50 2.19 -22.46
C GLU A 185 10.89 3.06 -21.35
N TRP A 186 11.24 2.74 -20.11
CA TRP A 186 10.79 3.44 -18.91
C TRP A 186 11.72 4.59 -18.57
N GLY A 187 11.13 5.75 -18.28
CA GLY A 187 11.78 6.93 -17.71
C GLY A 187 11.02 7.42 -16.49
N TYR A 188 11.47 8.53 -15.93
CA TYR A 188 10.87 9.13 -14.74
C TYR A 188 10.56 10.61 -14.96
N ILE A 189 9.35 11.00 -14.57
CA ILE A 189 8.89 12.40 -14.60
C ILE A 189 8.66 12.95 -13.20
N ASN A 190 8.79 14.26 -13.04
CA ASN A 190 8.36 14.99 -11.85
C ASN A 190 6.85 15.30 -11.88
N LYS A 191 6.36 16.03 -10.89
CA LYS A 191 4.93 16.35 -10.72
C LYS A 191 4.43 17.39 -11.72
N GLU A 192 5.34 18.13 -12.32
CA GLU A 192 5.12 19.10 -13.39
C GLU A 192 5.03 18.40 -14.76
N GLY A 193 5.36 17.10 -14.83
CA GLY A 193 5.35 16.30 -16.05
C GLY A 193 6.63 16.37 -16.85
N GLU A 194 7.68 17.00 -16.31
CA GLU A 194 8.99 17.12 -16.93
C GLU A 194 9.79 15.83 -16.72
N THR A 195 10.55 15.44 -17.74
CA THR A 195 11.42 14.25 -17.67
C THR A 195 12.62 14.57 -16.78
N VAL A 196 12.80 13.79 -15.72
CA VAL A 196 13.94 13.87 -14.79
C VAL A 196 14.99 12.82 -15.13
N ILE A 197 14.55 11.64 -15.56
CA ILE A 197 15.42 10.55 -16.00
C ILE A 197 14.86 10.03 -17.33
N GLU A 198 15.68 10.12 -18.37
CA GLU A 198 15.29 9.77 -19.75
C GLU A 198 14.79 8.32 -19.86
N PRO A 199 13.77 8.07 -20.69
CA PRO A 199 13.21 6.75 -20.89
C PRO A 199 14.18 5.86 -21.68
N THR A 200 15.02 5.13 -20.94
CA THR A 200 16.11 4.30 -21.47
C THR A 200 16.16 2.91 -20.83
N TYR A 201 15.26 2.62 -19.88
CA TYR A 201 15.25 1.35 -19.17
C TYR A 201 14.20 0.40 -19.74
N ASP A 202 14.62 -0.78 -20.20
CA ASP A 202 13.69 -1.85 -20.60
C ASP A 202 12.65 -2.17 -19.51
N GLN A 203 13.10 -2.18 -18.25
CA GLN A 203 12.27 -2.40 -17.06
C GLN A 203 12.73 -1.50 -15.92
N ALA A 204 11.77 -0.97 -15.17
CA ALA A 204 12.03 -0.13 -14.00
C ALA A 204 10.92 -0.30 -12.96
N LYS A 205 11.22 0.02 -11.70
CA LYS A 205 10.25 0.04 -10.59
C LYS A 205 10.28 1.39 -9.88
N SER A 206 9.20 1.68 -9.14
CA SER A 206 9.03 2.94 -8.40
C SER A 206 10.14 3.17 -7.38
N PHE A 207 10.48 4.45 -7.16
CA PHE A 207 11.38 4.86 -6.10
C PHE A 207 10.81 4.50 -4.72
N SER A 208 11.67 3.98 -3.87
CA SER A 208 11.39 3.73 -2.46
C SER A 208 12.67 3.85 -1.65
N GLU A 209 12.60 4.63 -0.59
CA GLU A 209 13.70 5.02 0.28
C GLU A 209 14.93 5.61 -0.44
N GLY A 210 14.69 6.41 -1.48
CA GLY A 210 15.70 7.12 -2.26
C GLY A 210 16.31 6.35 -3.42
N LEU A 211 15.93 5.08 -3.62
CA LEU A 211 16.48 4.20 -4.67
C LEU A 211 15.36 3.55 -5.50
N ALA A 212 15.62 3.35 -6.79
CA ALA A 212 14.73 2.62 -7.68
C ALA A 212 15.47 1.45 -8.35
N PRO A 213 14.87 0.23 -8.36
CA PRO A 213 15.35 -0.86 -9.19
C PRO A 213 15.15 -0.55 -10.67
N VAL A 214 16.20 -0.70 -11.47
CA VAL A 214 16.14 -0.57 -12.93
C VAL A 214 16.93 -1.70 -13.59
N GLN A 215 16.46 -2.15 -14.75
CA GLN A 215 17.18 -3.09 -15.59
C GLN A 215 18.18 -2.32 -16.44
N LEU A 216 19.46 -2.60 -16.23
CA LEU A 216 20.59 -2.01 -16.93
C LEU A 216 21.15 -3.05 -17.94
N ASN A 217 22.45 -2.93 -18.23
CA ASN A 217 23.21 -3.80 -19.12
C ASN A 217 22.91 -5.30 -18.92
N TYR A 218 22.87 -6.06 -20.01
CA TYR A 218 22.65 -7.51 -20.01
C TYR A 218 21.38 -7.96 -19.28
N LYS A 219 20.34 -7.11 -19.25
CA LYS A 219 19.06 -7.38 -18.59
C LYS A 219 19.17 -7.64 -17.09
N GLN A 220 20.25 -7.18 -16.45
CA GLN A 220 20.47 -7.31 -15.03
C GLN A 220 19.94 -6.10 -14.27
N TRP A 221 19.39 -6.34 -13.09
CA TRP A 221 18.87 -5.30 -12.23
C TRP A 221 19.99 -4.68 -11.38
N GLY A 222 19.97 -3.36 -11.30
CA GLY A 222 20.74 -2.52 -10.37
C GLY A 222 19.81 -1.49 -9.72
N TYR A 223 20.40 -0.50 -9.03
CA TYR A 223 19.64 0.57 -8.40
C TYR A 223 20.20 1.93 -8.74
N ILE A 224 19.30 2.86 -9.05
CA ILE A 224 19.61 4.27 -9.29
C ILE A 224 19.05 5.15 -8.18
N ASN A 225 19.66 6.32 -7.98
CA ASN A 225 19.07 7.38 -7.17
C ASN A 225 18.10 8.25 -8.00
N ARG A 226 17.47 9.24 -7.34
CA ARG A 226 16.48 10.14 -7.96
C ARG A 226 17.03 11.07 -9.07
N ASN A 227 18.35 11.15 -9.21
CA ASN A 227 19.01 11.89 -10.29
C ASN A 227 19.45 10.97 -11.44
N GLY A 228 19.12 9.68 -11.38
CA GLY A 228 19.50 8.68 -12.39
C GLY A 228 20.90 8.08 -12.21
N ALA A 229 21.65 8.46 -11.18
CA ALA A 229 22.98 7.89 -10.95
C ALA A 229 22.88 6.47 -10.40
N VAL A 230 23.63 5.54 -10.98
CA VAL A 230 23.72 4.14 -10.53
C VAL A 230 24.44 4.09 -9.18
N ILE A 231 23.72 3.67 -8.13
CA ILE A 231 24.24 3.51 -6.77
C ILE A 231 24.64 2.06 -6.50
N ILE A 232 23.88 1.10 -7.03
CA ILE A 232 24.19 -0.32 -6.94
C ILE A 232 24.26 -0.86 -8.37
N ALA A 233 25.46 -1.30 -8.76
CA ALA A 233 25.71 -1.84 -10.09
C ALA A 233 24.77 -3.01 -10.41
N SER A 234 24.42 -3.14 -11.69
CA SER A 234 23.57 -4.25 -12.15
C SER A 234 24.31 -5.58 -12.04
N LYS A 235 23.76 -6.50 -11.25
CA LYS A 235 24.24 -7.88 -11.12
C LYS A 235 23.14 -8.88 -10.76
N TYR A 236 21.92 -8.40 -10.48
CA TYR A 236 20.82 -9.22 -9.99
C TYR A 236 19.92 -9.67 -11.14
N LEU A 237 19.36 -10.87 -11.03
CA LEU A 237 18.38 -11.38 -12.01
C LEU A 237 16.99 -10.76 -11.80
N GLU A 238 16.67 -10.40 -10.56
CA GLU A 238 15.48 -9.63 -10.18
C GLU A 238 15.83 -8.75 -8.97
N ALA A 239 15.13 -7.62 -8.82
CA ALA A 239 15.29 -6.70 -7.71
C ALA A 239 13.96 -6.06 -7.32
N GLU A 240 13.66 -6.00 -6.03
CA GLU A 240 12.50 -5.29 -5.48
C GLU A 240 12.89 -3.91 -4.92
N PRO A 241 11.94 -2.96 -4.83
CA PRO A 241 12.18 -1.68 -4.16
C PRO A 241 12.60 -1.88 -2.69
N PHE A 242 13.38 -0.94 -2.17
CA PHE A 242 13.78 -0.93 -0.76
C PHE A 242 12.57 -0.73 0.17
N SER A 243 12.58 -1.43 1.29
CA SER A 243 11.63 -1.30 2.39
C SER A 243 12.34 -1.65 3.70
N GLU A 244 12.25 -0.78 4.69
CA GLU A 244 12.94 -0.89 5.99
C GLU A 244 14.45 -1.10 5.85
N GLY A 245 15.06 -0.33 4.93
CA GLY A 245 16.49 -0.33 4.65
C GLY A 245 17.00 -1.54 3.89
N LYS A 246 16.11 -2.45 3.43
CA LYS A 246 16.48 -3.70 2.75
C LYS A 246 15.72 -3.89 1.45
N ALA A 247 16.31 -4.60 0.50
CA ALA A 247 15.64 -4.98 -0.73
C ALA A 247 15.84 -6.46 -1.03
N ALA A 248 14.78 -7.13 -1.47
CA ALA A 248 14.87 -8.50 -1.96
C ALA A 248 15.49 -8.48 -3.37
N VAL A 249 16.52 -9.30 -3.58
CA VAL A 249 17.18 -9.45 -4.89
C VAL A 249 17.43 -10.92 -5.18
N ALA A 250 17.45 -11.28 -6.46
CA ALA A 250 17.67 -12.64 -6.90
C ALA A 250 19.04 -12.82 -7.56
N MET A 251 19.71 -13.92 -7.23
CA MET A 251 20.96 -14.37 -7.84
C MET A 251 20.77 -15.76 -8.48
N PRO A 252 21.53 -16.10 -9.53
CA PRO A 252 21.51 -17.45 -10.08
C PRO A 252 21.88 -18.46 -9.00
N GLN A 253 21.12 -19.55 -8.93
CA GLN A 253 21.42 -20.66 -8.01
C GLN A 253 22.66 -21.43 -8.47
N ASP A 254 22.84 -21.53 -9.79
CA ASP A 254 24.01 -22.09 -10.45
C ASP A 254 24.51 -21.07 -11.47
N LYS A 255 25.82 -20.78 -11.48
CA LYS A 255 26.43 -19.82 -12.40
C LYS A 255 26.20 -20.17 -13.88
N ASN A 256 25.94 -21.44 -14.19
CA ASN A 256 25.68 -21.93 -15.54
C ASN A 256 24.18 -21.98 -15.90
N ASN A 257 23.27 -21.67 -14.97
CA ASN A 257 21.83 -21.71 -15.19
C ASN A 257 21.15 -20.47 -14.58
N LEU A 258 20.84 -19.49 -15.44
CA LEU A 258 20.17 -18.25 -15.06
C LEU A 258 18.64 -18.40 -14.89
N ASP A 259 18.08 -19.55 -15.28
CA ASP A 259 16.64 -19.82 -15.13
C ASP A 259 16.29 -20.18 -13.68
N LYS A 260 17.24 -20.77 -12.95
CA LYS A 260 17.11 -21.07 -11.52
C LYS A 260 17.76 -19.96 -10.70
N LYS A 261 16.99 -19.38 -9.79
CA LYS A 261 17.46 -18.30 -8.92
C LYS A 261 16.94 -18.45 -7.51
N LYS A 262 17.70 -17.91 -6.58
CA LYS A 262 17.32 -17.78 -5.17
C LYS A 262 17.32 -16.31 -4.78
N TYR A 263 16.50 -15.97 -3.81
CA TYR A 263 16.35 -14.62 -3.28
C TYR A 263 17.08 -14.51 -1.95
N GLY A 264 17.74 -13.38 -1.80
CA GLY A 264 18.31 -12.88 -0.56
C GLY A 264 17.91 -11.43 -0.35
N PHE A 265 18.53 -10.78 0.63
CA PHE A 265 18.26 -9.38 0.95
C PHE A 265 19.55 -8.58 1.03
N ILE A 266 19.56 -7.41 0.39
CA ILE A 266 20.68 -6.47 0.40
C ILE A 266 20.35 -5.21 1.20
N ASN A 267 21.38 -4.55 1.72
CA ASN A 267 21.28 -3.18 2.24
C ASN A 267 21.45 -2.14 1.12
N LYS A 268 21.35 -0.85 1.46
CA LYS A 268 21.51 0.27 0.50
C LYS A 268 22.91 0.44 -0.08
N ARG A 269 23.91 -0.29 0.42
CA ARG A 269 25.26 -0.37 -0.17
C ARG A 269 25.38 -1.54 -1.17
N GLY A 270 24.34 -2.35 -1.33
CA GLY A 270 24.34 -3.54 -2.20
C GLY A 270 25.05 -4.76 -1.59
N GLU A 271 25.28 -4.75 -0.28
CA GLU A 271 25.85 -5.88 0.47
C GLU A 271 24.71 -6.80 0.93
N PHE A 272 24.90 -8.12 0.83
CA PHE A 272 23.93 -9.08 1.34
C PHE A 272 23.90 -9.03 2.87
N ILE A 273 22.71 -8.82 3.41
CA ILE A 273 22.39 -9.06 4.83
C ILE A 273 21.94 -10.51 5.01
N ILE A 274 21.20 -11.03 4.02
CA ILE A 274 20.75 -12.42 3.98
C ILE A 274 21.11 -12.96 2.60
N GLU A 275 21.97 -13.97 2.57
CA GLU A 275 22.43 -14.59 1.33
C GLU A 275 21.28 -15.25 0.55
N PRO A 276 21.35 -15.30 -0.79
CA PRO A 276 20.32 -15.92 -1.63
C PRO A 276 20.07 -17.39 -1.29
N ARG A 277 18.91 -17.69 -0.71
CA ARG A 277 18.53 -19.08 -0.34
C ARG A 277 17.04 -19.40 -0.46
N PHE A 278 16.18 -18.39 -0.63
CA PHE A 278 14.73 -18.58 -0.74
C PHE A 278 14.27 -18.69 -2.20
N ASP A 279 13.18 -19.42 -2.48
CA ASP A 279 12.61 -19.47 -3.83
C ASP A 279 11.98 -18.14 -4.24
N LYS A 280 11.37 -17.46 -3.26
CA LYS A 280 10.90 -16.07 -3.37
C LYS A 280 11.10 -15.36 -2.03
N ALA A 281 11.34 -14.06 -2.10
CA ALA A 281 11.38 -13.18 -0.94
C ALA A 281 10.54 -11.93 -1.24
N PHE A 282 9.87 -11.41 -0.21
CA PHE A 282 9.01 -10.22 -0.31
C PHE A 282 9.57 -9.10 0.58
N SER A 283 9.21 -7.85 0.28
CA SER A 283 9.67 -6.67 1.03
C SER A 283 9.40 -6.80 2.53
N PHE A 284 10.34 -6.31 3.34
CA PHE A 284 10.17 -6.18 4.78
C PHE A 284 9.00 -5.25 5.11
N ARG A 285 8.18 -5.68 6.07
CA ARG A 285 7.16 -4.85 6.72
C ARG A 285 7.08 -5.22 8.19
N ASP A 286 7.08 -4.20 9.03
CA ASP A 286 7.03 -4.33 10.49
C ASP A 286 8.20 -5.17 11.03
N GLY A 287 9.39 -5.03 10.43
CA GLY A 287 10.61 -5.75 10.81
C GLY A 287 10.70 -7.20 10.33
N VAL A 288 9.70 -7.72 9.63
CA VAL A 288 9.61 -9.11 9.19
C VAL A 288 9.42 -9.18 7.67
N ALA A 289 10.07 -10.14 7.02
CA ALA A 289 9.85 -10.43 5.61
C ALA A 289 9.19 -11.80 5.43
N ARG A 290 8.20 -11.84 4.53
CA ARG A 290 7.65 -13.10 4.04
C ARG A 290 8.62 -13.71 3.04
N ILE A 291 8.79 -15.02 3.09
CA ILE A 291 9.61 -15.80 2.17
C ILE A 291 8.84 -17.00 1.65
N LYS A 292 9.34 -17.63 0.59
CA LYS A 292 8.80 -18.87 0.04
C LYS A 292 9.92 -19.88 -0.16
N VAL A 293 9.66 -21.12 0.26
CA VAL A 293 10.53 -22.30 0.04
C VAL A 293 9.61 -23.48 -0.27
N ASP A 294 9.91 -24.24 -1.32
CA ASP A 294 9.16 -25.43 -1.75
C ASP A 294 7.65 -25.19 -1.84
N ASN A 295 7.29 -24.05 -2.46
CA ASN A 295 5.92 -23.59 -2.64
C ASN A 295 5.15 -23.24 -1.34
N LYS A 296 5.79 -23.25 -0.18
CA LYS A 296 5.21 -22.83 1.11
C LYS A 296 5.76 -21.50 1.58
N PHE A 297 4.93 -20.73 2.26
CA PHE A 297 5.29 -19.44 2.83
C PHE A 297 5.77 -19.60 4.27
N GLY A 298 6.78 -18.81 4.63
CA GLY A 298 7.29 -18.63 5.98
C GLY A 298 7.72 -17.18 6.19
N PHE A 299 8.36 -16.91 7.32
CA PHE A 299 8.76 -15.56 7.71
C PHE A 299 10.17 -15.53 8.30
N VAL A 300 10.90 -14.45 8.02
CA VAL A 300 12.22 -14.20 8.57
C VAL A 300 12.33 -12.81 9.17
N ASP A 301 13.17 -12.67 10.19
CA ASP A 301 13.53 -11.38 10.76
C ASP A 301 14.56 -10.63 9.88
N ALA A 302 14.99 -9.46 10.36
CA ALA A 302 15.94 -8.59 9.69
C ALA A 302 17.35 -9.20 9.50
N GLN A 303 17.69 -10.23 10.26
CA GLN A 303 18.96 -10.97 10.22
C GLN A 303 18.84 -12.29 9.43
N GLY A 304 17.61 -12.65 9.04
CA GLY A 304 17.31 -13.87 8.29
C GLY A 304 17.02 -15.08 9.18
N ASN A 305 16.86 -14.90 10.50
CA ASN A 305 16.41 -15.99 11.36
C ASN A 305 14.94 -16.28 11.08
N MET A 306 14.56 -17.55 11.13
CA MET A 306 13.18 -17.97 10.90
C MET A 306 12.32 -17.49 12.06
N ILE A 307 11.32 -16.66 11.74
CA ILE A 307 10.24 -16.31 12.66
C ILE A 307 9.16 -17.39 12.61
N ALA A 308 8.86 -17.90 11.41
CA ALA A 308 8.01 -19.07 11.22
C ALA A 308 8.47 -19.86 10.00
N GLU A 309 8.52 -21.18 10.14
CA GLU A 309 8.98 -22.08 9.08
C GLU A 309 8.06 -22.04 7.84
N PRO A 310 8.57 -22.35 6.63
CA PRO A 310 7.78 -22.35 5.40
C PRO A 310 6.79 -23.52 5.37
N ILE A 311 5.65 -23.36 6.02
CA ILE A 311 4.60 -24.40 6.08
C ILE A 311 3.25 -23.91 5.55
N TYR A 312 3.08 -22.60 5.38
CA TYR A 312 1.80 -21.99 5.03
C TYR A 312 1.52 -22.04 3.53
N ASP A 313 0.28 -22.36 3.14
CA ASP A 313 -0.15 -22.31 1.72
C ASP A 313 -0.24 -20.87 1.21
N HIS A 314 -0.56 -19.95 2.11
CA HIS A 314 -0.49 -18.52 1.86
C HIS A 314 -0.16 -17.78 3.16
N ALA A 315 0.45 -16.62 3.03
CA ALA A 315 0.73 -15.76 4.17
C ALA A 315 0.63 -14.30 3.73
N TRP A 316 0.21 -13.39 4.61
CA TRP A 316 0.15 -11.97 4.34
C TRP A 316 1.28 -11.23 5.05
N ASN A 317 1.52 -9.99 4.67
CA ASN A 317 2.56 -9.21 5.33
C ASN A 317 2.16 -8.92 6.79
N PHE A 318 3.16 -8.77 7.65
CA PHE A 318 2.92 -8.26 8.99
C PHE A 318 2.35 -6.84 8.94
N GLN A 319 1.39 -6.59 9.81
CA GLN A 319 0.81 -5.28 10.07
C GLN A 319 0.48 -5.22 11.56
N SER A 320 1.02 -4.19 12.25
CA SER A 320 0.73 -3.95 13.66
C SER A 320 1.01 -5.17 14.55
N GLY A 321 2.11 -5.87 14.33
CA GLY A 321 2.56 -6.99 15.16
C GLY A 321 2.07 -8.37 14.75
N MET A 322 1.14 -8.47 13.78
CA MET A 322 0.53 -9.75 13.40
C MET A 322 0.53 -9.96 11.89
N ALA A 323 0.57 -11.23 11.47
CA ALA A 323 0.37 -11.62 10.09
C ALA A 323 -0.68 -12.73 10.02
N MET A 324 -1.59 -12.61 9.08
CA MET A 324 -2.52 -13.68 8.76
C MET A 324 -1.82 -14.75 7.93
N VAL A 325 -2.17 -16.02 8.16
CA VAL A 325 -1.62 -17.18 7.47
C VAL A 325 -2.73 -18.16 7.10
N LYS A 326 -2.50 -18.95 6.06
CA LYS A 326 -3.43 -19.95 5.55
C LYS A 326 -2.81 -21.35 5.55
N LEU A 327 -3.52 -22.33 6.11
CA LEU A 327 -3.19 -23.75 6.09
C LEU A 327 -4.41 -24.54 5.58
N GLY A 328 -4.27 -25.20 4.43
CA GLY A 328 -5.38 -25.82 3.73
C GLY A 328 -6.45 -24.78 3.38
N ASN A 329 -7.63 -24.88 3.99
CA ASN A 329 -8.72 -23.91 3.86
C ASN A 329 -8.92 -23.02 5.09
N LYS A 330 -8.05 -23.15 6.10
CA LYS A 330 -8.18 -22.48 7.39
C LYS A 330 -7.27 -21.27 7.49
N TYR A 331 -7.71 -20.26 8.23
CA TYR A 331 -7.01 -18.98 8.39
C TYR A 331 -6.73 -18.72 9.87
N GLY A 332 -5.49 -18.34 10.16
CA GLY A 332 -5.05 -17.98 11.50
C GLY A 332 -4.19 -16.72 11.50
N TYR A 333 -3.82 -16.26 12.68
CA TYR A 333 -2.89 -15.15 12.88
C TYR A 333 -1.70 -15.61 13.71
N ILE A 334 -0.51 -15.18 13.29
CA ILE A 334 0.72 -15.34 14.06
C ILE A 334 1.25 -13.97 14.51
N ASN A 335 1.94 -13.93 15.64
CA ASN A 335 2.69 -12.77 16.11
C ASN A 335 4.13 -12.77 15.55
N LYS A 336 4.93 -11.76 15.93
CA LYS A 336 6.34 -11.63 15.52
C LYS A 336 7.28 -12.69 16.09
N GLN A 337 6.80 -13.58 16.95
CA GLN A 337 7.53 -14.77 17.42
C GLN A 337 7.14 -16.02 16.63
N GLY A 338 6.27 -15.90 15.63
CA GLY A 338 5.75 -17.03 14.85
C GLY A 338 4.69 -17.86 15.58
N ILE A 339 4.23 -17.40 16.75
CA ILE A 339 3.27 -18.12 17.58
C ILE A 339 1.86 -17.73 17.12
N PHE A 340 0.98 -18.72 16.99
CA PHE A 340 -0.43 -18.47 16.71
C PHE A 340 -1.06 -17.68 17.87
N VAL A 341 -1.61 -16.52 17.52
CA VAL A 341 -2.47 -15.69 18.39
C VAL A 341 -3.94 -15.88 18.03
N LEU A 342 -4.21 -16.42 16.84
CA LEU A 342 -5.49 -17.00 16.45
C LEU A 342 -5.20 -18.29 15.67
N GLU A 343 -5.68 -19.42 16.18
CA GLU A 343 -5.50 -20.71 15.53
C GLU A 343 -6.27 -20.77 14.20
N PRO A 344 -5.74 -21.46 13.18
CA PRO A 344 -6.45 -21.74 11.95
C PRO A 344 -7.50 -22.81 12.22
N LEU A 345 -8.64 -22.40 12.77
CA LEU A 345 -9.77 -23.25 13.09
C LEU A 345 -10.69 -23.41 11.87
N SER A 346 -11.40 -24.55 11.85
CA SER A 346 -12.32 -24.96 10.76
C SER A 346 -13.60 -24.14 10.75
#